data_AF-A0A924Y9T7-F1
#
_entry.id   AF-A0A924Y9T7-F1
#
_cell.length_a   1.000
_cell.length_b   1.000
_cell.length_c   1.000
_cell.angle_alpha   90.00
_cell.angle_beta   90.00
_cell.angle_gamma   90.00
#
_symmetry.space_group_name_H-M   'P 1'
#
loop_
_entity.id
_entity.type
_entity.pdbx_description
1 polymer ?
#
loop_
_entity_poly.entity_id
_entity_poly.type
_entity_poly.pdbx_seq_one_letter_code
_entity_poly.pdbx_strand_id
1 'polypeptide(L)'
;QSVSWNDTDGRLQRVPIDADQSAHPVKVAGRTIVAESQTGSIAAFPPPHQFFFPLDEAFNLSFVWHGKSYNSLPSDFGFGIRQSPTGDKRYVPWFNAPPGTRQHLGVFYLVSPGNAAQALSEVALYTRGDRFKKLPGFLTYTSHYHVEHTSEFVRRQKEQNTNQVPKELVVPGFVKTFKSRGVDIVHLAEFHAGDTPRLPANERLPLLKILHDECARLSDDQLLVLPGEEPNVHLGGHWVSLFPKPVYWVLNRAANTPFVEQVEGYGTVYHVGDTDDVLRLMEKENGLMWTAHARIKASAGFPDKYKDRDFFRSERFLGAAWKAMPADLSLPRLGVRVLDLMDDMANWGAKKHVPGEADLFRMETDFETYGHLNINYLQTEKLPRFSDGWQPVLDSLRKGRFFTSTGEVLIPRFTVGGTGSGGTLDVARKTATTIKVNLEWTFPLAFAEVISGDGKQVFRQRIALSDTQAFGKRDLDIPVDLKGRTWVRFEAWDIAANGAYTQPVWITGSSPGAAPRRSIGDAF
;
A
#
# COMPACT_ATOMS: atom_id res chain seq x y z
N GLN A 1 18.02 24.53 28.58
CA GLN A 1 17.85 23.58 27.47
C GLN A 1 16.51 22.87 27.67
N SER A 2 15.88 22.42 26.61
CA SER A 2 14.57 21.76 26.68
C SER A 2 14.48 20.60 25.70
N VAL A 3 13.56 19.68 25.96
CA VAL A 3 13.11 18.69 24.98
C VAL A 3 11.70 19.06 24.53
N SER A 4 11.43 18.91 23.24
CA SER A 4 10.18 19.29 22.61
C SER A 4 9.71 18.26 21.59
N TRP A 5 8.41 18.15 21.40
CA TRP A 5 7.76 17.28 20.41
C TRP A 5 6.36 17.82 20.11
N ASN A 6 5.71 17.32 19.06
CA ASN A 6 4.28 17.50 18.89
C ASN A 6 3.55 16.33 19.53
N ASP A 7 2.56 16.58 20.40
CA ASP A 7 1.67 15.53 20.90
C ASP A 7 0.82 14.94 19.76
N THR A 8 0.02 13.91 20.06
CA THR A 8 -0.84 13.25 19.06
C THR A 8 -1.90 14.16 18.46
N ASP A 9 -2.21 15.30 19.08
CA ASP A 9 -3.11 16.32 18.54
C ASP A 9 -2.37 17.39 17.72
N GLY A 10 -1.04 17.24 17.57
CA GLY A 10 -0.17 18.17 16.85
C GLY A 10 0.22 19.42 17.66
N ARG A 11 -0.04 19.46 18.97
CA ARG A 11 0.33 20.60 19.81
C ARG A 11 1.76 20.47 20.28
N LEU A 12 2.52 21.57 20.19
CA LEU A 12 3.89 21.63 20.65
C LEU A 12 3.94 21.46 22.17
N GLN A 13 4.61 20.40 22.61
CA GLN A 13 5.00 20.15 23.98
C GLN A 13 6.45 20.56 24.15
N ARG A 14 6.76 21.14 25.31
CA ARG A 14 8.11 21.62 25.65
C ARG A 14 8.35 21.44 27.14
N VAL A 15 9.38 20.68 27.47
CA VAL A 15 9.76 20.40 28.86
C VAL A 15 11.22 20.79 29.09
N PRO A 16 11.58 21.39 30.23
CA PRO A 16 12.97 21.61 30.58
C PRO A 16 13.69 20.27 30.72
N ILE A 17 14.99 20.24 30.39
CA ILE A 17 15.81 19.06 30.68
C ILE A 17 15.97 18.92 32.19
N ASP A 18 15.50 17.80 32.73
CA ASP A 18 15.74 17.35 34.09
C ASP A 18 16.71 16.17 34.06
N ALA A 19 17.94 16.39 34.55
CA ALA A 19 19.02 15.41 34.50
C ALA A 19 18.76 14.16 35.34
N ASP A 20 17.83 14.23 36.30
CA ASP A 20 17.48 13.11 37.18
C ASP A 20 16.19 12.38 36.74
N GLN A 21 15.50 12.91 35.74
CA GLN A 21 14.31 12.28 35.18
C GLN A 21 14.67 10.94 34.54
N SER A 22 14.05 9.86 35.03
CA SER A 22 14.19 8.53 34.40
C SER A 22 13.63 8.53 32.97
N ALA A 23 14.32 7.82 32.07
CA ALA A 23 13.90 7.74 30.69
C ALA A 23 12.50 7.13 30.56
N HIS A 24 11.64 7.80 29.80
CA HIS A 24 10.29 7.32 29.52
C HIS A 24 9.93 7.56 28.05
N PRO A 25 9.12 6.68 27.46
CA PRO A 25 8.68 6.82 26.09
C PRO A 25 7.51 7.81 26.00
N VAL A 26 7.42 8.54 24.88
CA VAL A 26 6.41 9.58 24.66
C VAL A 26 5.62 9.29 23.38
N LYS A 27 4.29 9.42 23.43
CA LYS A 27 3.42 9.40 22.25
C LYS A 27 3.49 10.75 21.54
N VAL A 28 3.84 10.74 20.27
CA VAL A 28 4.08 11.95 19.48
C VAL A 28 3.47 11.85 18.09
N ALA A 29 3.10 12.99 17.50
CA ALA A 29 2.86 13.09 16.07
C ALA A 29 4.20 13.32 15.33
N GLY A 30 4.32 12.80 14.11
CA GLY A 30 5.50 13.03 13.25
C GLY A 30 6.76 12.31 13.69
N ARG A 31 6.68 11.40 14.68
CA ARG A 31 7.76 10.47 15.10
C ARG A 31 9.06 11.17 15.49
N THR A 32 8.97 12.42 15.95
CA THR A 32 10.14 13.30 16.12
C THR A 32 10.21 13.86 17.53
N ILE A 33 11.42 13.90 18.05
CA ILE A 33 11.76 14.56 19.31
C ILE A 33 12.94 15.50 19.10
N VAL A 34 12.93 16.65 19.77
CA VAL A 34 13.93 17.71 19.56
C VAL A 34 14.55 18.12 20.88
N ALA A 35 15.87 18.15 20.93
CA ALA A 35 16.60 18.85 21.98
C ALA A 35 16.91 20.29 21.52
N GLU A 36 16.59 21.27 22.36
CA GLU A 36 16.77 22.69 22.07
C GLU A 36 17.68 23.37 23.10
N SER A 37 18.62 24.17 22.59
CA SER A 37 19.51 25.05 23.34
C SER A 37 19.23 26.52 22.98
N GLN A 38 20.03 27.45 23.54
CA GLN A 38 19.91 28.88 23.20
C GLN A 38 20.34 29.20 21.77
N THR A 39 21.14 28.34 21.13
CA THR A 39 21.80 28.63 19.85
C THR A 39 21.32 27.72 18.71
N GLY A 40 20.33 26.87 18.96
CA GLY A 40 19.80 25.95 17.96
C GLY A 40 19.22 24.68 18.58
N SER A 41 18.84 23.76 17.70
CA SER A 41 18.17 22.51 18.07
C SER A 41 18.62 21.32 17.21
N ILE A 42 18.44 20.11 17.76
CA ILE A 42 18.71 18.86 17.08
C ILE A 42 17.48 17.97 17.19
N ALA A 43 16.91 17.58 16.05
CA ALA A 43 15.80 16.65 15.97
C ALA A 43 16.32 15.22 15.71
N ALA A 44 15.68 14.23 16.34
CA ALA A 44 15.89 12.81 16.08
C ALA A 44 14.58 12.18 15.58
N PHE A 45 14.65 11.45 14.46
CA PHE A 45 13.48 10.83 13.83
C PHE A 45 13.86 9.58 13.02
N PRO A 46 12.94 8.61 12.85
CA PRO A 46 13.20 7.39 12.09
C PRO A 46 12.94 7.56 10.58
N PRO A 47 13.42 6.63 9.74
CA PRO A 47 12.81 6.36 8.44
C PRO A 47 11.28 6.20 8.58
N PRO A 48 10.46 6.82 7.73
CA PRO A 48 9.01 6.88 7.96
C PRO A 48 8.30 5.55 7.76
N HIS A 49 8.88 4.57 7.05
CA HIS A 49 8.24 3.28 6.79
C HIS A 49 9.03 2.08 7.31
N GLN A 50 10.31 1.95 6.93
CA GLN A 50 11.14 0.78 7.27
C GLN A 50 11.34 0.58 8.79
N PHE A 51 11.20 1.65 9.57
CA PHE A 51 11.34 1.61 11.03
C PHE A 51 10.18 0.90 11.73
N PHE A 52 9.01 0.77 11.11
CA PHE A 52 7.84 0.25 11.80
C PHE A 52 7.73 -1.27 11.67
N PHE A 53 7.28 -1.91 12.74
CA PHE A 53 6.84 -3.29 12.66
C PHE A 53 5.63 -3.35 11.70
N PRO A 54 5.57 -4.27 10.75
CA PRO A 54 4.37 -4.47 9.96
C PRO A 54 3.27 -5.16 10.79
N LEU A 55 2.62 -4.35 11.63
CA LEU A 55 1.48 -4.74 12.46
C LEU A 55 0.19 -4.54 11.67
N ASP A 56 -0.85 -5.27 12.07
CA ASP A 56 -2.20 -5.02 11.57
C ASP A 56 -2.87 -3.83 12.32
N GLU A 57 -2.26 -3.37 13.41
CA GLU A 57 -2.69 -2.24 14.23
C GLU A 57 -1.61 -1.16 14.22
N ALA A 58 -1.91 0.01 13.69
CA ALA A 58 -0.96 1.12 13.53
C ALA A 58 -0.81 1.95 14.82
N PHE A 59 -0.76 1.30 15.99
CA PHE A 59 -0.72 2.02 17.27
C PHE A 59 0.47 2.98 17.36
N ASN A 60 0.26 4.12 18.01
CA ASN A 60 1.36 4.94 18.49
C ASN A 60 1.99 4.28 19.72
N LEU A 61 3.05 3.48 19.51
CA LEU A 61 3.76 2.74 20.56
C LEU A 61 4.85 3.57 21.26
N SER A 62 4.65 4.90 21.29
CA SER A 62 5.56 5.87 21.88
C SER A 62 6.98 5.74 21.33
N PHE A 63 7.14 6.07 20.04
CA PHE A 63 8.36 5.80 19.27
C PHE A 63 9.54 6.72 19.57
N VAL A 64 9.37 7.67 20.49
CA VAL A 64 10.46 8.53 20.98
C VAL A 64 10.57 8.43 22.49
N TRP A 65 11.71 8.84 23.04
CA TRP A 65 11.98 8.82 24.47
C TRP A 65 12.91 9.96 24.87
N HIS A 66 12.86 10.37 26.13
CA HIS A 66 13.89 11.20 26.75
C HIS A 66 14.03 10.89 28.24
N GLY A 67 15.20 11.21 28.80
CA GLY A 67 15.56 11.01 30.20
C GLY A 67 16.82 10.15 30.38
N LYS A 68 17.06 9.75 31.62
CA LYS A 68 18.27 9.07 32.08
C LYS A 68 18.15 7.54 31.99
N SER A 69 19.25 6.86 31.69
CA SER A 69 19.38 5.39 31.79
C SER A 69 18.37 4.57 30.94
N TYR A 70 18.04 5.03 29.73
CA TYR A 70 17.10 4.32 28.85
C TYR A 70 17.57 2.90 28.53
N ASN A 71 16.79 1.89 28.88
CA ASN A 71 17.08 0.47 28.60
C ASN A 71 18.51 0.03 28.97
N SER A 72 19.02 0.51 30.12
CA SER A 72 20.39 0.24 30.60
C SER A 72 21.54 0.79 29.73
N LEU A 73 21.25 1.72 28.81
CA LEU A 73 22.23 2.56 28.10
C LEU A 73 22.83 3.64 29.04
N PRO A 74 23.82 4.46 28.63
CA PRO A 74 24.60 5.32 29.52
C PRO A 74 23.77 6.14 30.52
N SER A 75 24.34 6.34 31.69
CA SER A 75 23.68 6.94 32.86
C SER A 75 23.31 8.41 32.73
N ASP A 76 23.61 9.06 31.60
CA ASP A 76 23.35 10.48 31.41
C ASP A 76 21.97 10.70 30.78
N PHE A 77 21.49 11.93 30.85
CA PHE A 77 20.26 12.32 30.16
C PHE A 77 20.44 12.19 28.65
N GLY A 78 19.49 11.52 28.00
CA GLY A 78 19.45 11.37 26.55
C GLY A 78 18.05 11.62 25.98
N PHE A 79 17.99 11.62 24.66
CA PHE A 79 16.74 11.63 23.89
C PHE A 79 16.96 10.84 22.60
N GLY A 80 15.88 10.33 22.01
CA GLY A 80 15.97 9.66 20.72
C GLY A 80 14.73 8.91 20.32
N ILE A 81 14.90 8.04 19.34
CA ILE A 81 13.86 7.14 18.82
C ILE A 81 13.98 5.75 19.44
N ARG A 82 12.88 5.00 19.42
CA ARG A 82 12.80 3.62 19.92
C ARG A 82 11.71 2.82 19.21
N GLN A 83 11.92 1.52 19.12
CA GLN A 83 10.84 0.56 18.86
C GLN A 83 10.36 -0.03 20.20
N SER A 84 9.06 -0.34 20.30
CA SER A 84 8.54 -1.10 21.46
C SER A 84 9.05 -2.54 21.42
N PRO A 85 9.74 -3.04 22.47
CA PRO A 85 10.23 -4.42 22.49
C PRO A 85 9.13 -5.48 22.33
N THR A 86 7.91 -5.14 22.73
CA THR A 86 6.76 -6.05 22.70
C THR A 86 5.77 -5.74 21.59
N GLY A 87 5.99 -4.69 20.79
CA GLY A 87 5.04 -4.25 19.76
C GLY A 87 3.62 -4.09 20.31
N ASP A 88 2.67 -4.79 19.69
CA ASP A 88 1.27 -4.91 20.12
C ASP A 88 0.97 -6.23 20.88
N LYS A 89 2.03 -6.95 21.29
CA LYS A 89 2.01 -8.25 22.00
C LYS A 89 1.56 -9.45 21.16
N ARG A 90 1.25 -9.28 19.87
CA ARG A 90 0.96 -10.42 18.98
C ARG A 90 2.25 -11.00 18.42
N TYR A 91 2.39 -12.33 18.44
CA TYR A 91 3.55 -12.98 17.81
C TYR A 91 3.34 -13.10 16.30
N VAL A 92 3.97 -12.21 15.53
CA VAL A 92 4.03 -12.27 14.06
C VAL A 92 5.50 -12.02 13.67
N PRO A 93 6.08 -12.75 12.69
CA PRO A 93 7.45 -12.49 12.25
C PRO A 93 7.50 -11.17 11.45
N TRP A 94 7.56 -10.06 12.19
CA TRP A 94 7.55 -8.69 11.69
C TRP A 94 8.74 -8.38 10.78
N PHE A 95 9.91 -8.90 11.16
CA PHE A 95 11.14 -8.85 10.39
C PHE A 95 11.53 -10.24 9.92
N ASN A 96 11.93 -10.37 8.66
CA ASN A 96 12.42 -11.61 8.09
C ASN A 96 13.50 -11.31 7.06
N ALA A 97 14.74 -11.64 7.41
CA ALA A 97 15.92 -11.51 6.58
C ALA A 97 16.67 -12.84 6.52
N PRO A 98 17.44 -13.14 5.45
CA PRO A 98 18.23 -14.35 5.39
C PRO A 98 19.24 -14.45 6.56
N PRO A 99 19.48 -15.66 7.12
CA PRO A 99 20.43 -15.84 8.22
C PRO A 99 21.82 -15.27 7.90
N GLY A 100 22.45 -14.63 8.90
CA GLY A 100 23.79 -14.06 8.78
C GLY A 100 23.89 -12.74 8.01
N THR A 101 22.76 -12.18 7.54
CA THR A 101 22.76 -10.89 6.85
C THR A 101 22.87 -9.70 7.82
N ARG A 102 23.60 -8.66 7.40
CA ARG A 102 23.70 -7.41 8.15
C ARG A 102 22.35 -6.69 8.10
N GLN A 103 21.83 -6.34 9.27
CA GLN A 103 20.58 -5.57 9.40
C GLN A 103 20.91 -4.07 9.55
N HIS A 104 20.17 -3.23 8.84
CA HIS A 104 20.31 -1.78 8.86
C HIS A 104 19.02 -1.15 9.38
N LEU A 105 19.05 -0.62 10.61
CA LEU A 105 17.96 0.19 11.15
C LEU A 105 18.42 1.66 11.20
N GLY A 106 17.78 2.51 10.39
CA GLY A 106 18.17 3.91 10.24
C GLY A 106 17.70 4.81 11.38
N VAL A 107 18.48 5.88 11.62
CA VAL A 107 18.10 7.05 12.41
C VAL A 107 18.58 8.29 11.67
N PHE A 108 17.77 9.35 11.68
CA PHE A 108 18.14 10.65 11.15
C PHE A 108 18.26 11.68 12.25
N TYR A 109 19.27 12.54 12.11
CA TYR A 109 19.45 13.73 12.93
C TYR A 109 19.39 14.96 12.04
N LEU A 110 18.54 15.91 12.37
CA LEU A 110 18.48 17.20 11.71
C LEU A 110 18.98 18.27 12.68
N VAL A 111 20.04 18.98 12.29
CA VAL A 111 20.59 20.11 13.03
C VAL A 111 19.99 21.38 12.46
N SER A 112 19.36 22.19 13.32
CA SER A 112 18.73 23.45 12.94
C SER A 112 19.31 24.60 13.77
N PRO A 113 19.64 25.76 13.15
CA PRO A 113 19.97 26.96 13.90
C PRO A 113 18.73 27.56 14.60
N GLY A 114 17.53 27.08 14.25
CA GLY A 114 16.27 27.49 14.82
C GLY A 114 15.90 26.82 16.14
N ASN A 115 14.74 27.22 16.66
CA ASN A 115 14.12 26.59 17.82
C ASN A 115 13.47 25.23 17.46
N ALA A 116 12.92 24.54 18.44
CA ALA A 116 12.34 23.21 18.25
C ALA A 116 11.11 23.20 17.33
N ALA A 117 10.30 24.27 17.34
CA ALA A 117 9.15 24.36 16.44
C ALA A 117 9.60 24.43 14.97
N GLN A 118 10.69 25.15 14.70
CA GLN A 118 11.31 25.19 13.38
C GLN A 118 11.88 23.81 13.00
N ALA A 119 12.66 23.16 13.86
CA ALA A 119 13.20 21.83 13.57
C ALA A 119 12.10 20.77 13.34
N LEU A 120 11.02 20.78 14.13
CA LEU A 120 9.86 19.90 13.91
C LEU A 120 9.20 20.15 12.54
N SER A 121 9.08 21.42 12.14
CA SER A 121 8.52 21.80 10.84
C SER A 121 9.43 21.38 9.68
N GLU A 122 10.75 21.53 9.82
CA GLU A 122 11.75 21.08 8.85
C GLU A 122 11.75 19.55 8.69
N VAL A 123 11.65 18.79 9.79
CA VAL A 123 11.52 17.33 9.74
C VAL A 123 10.20 16.91 9.06
N ALA A 124 9.09 17.59 9.36
CA ALA A 124 7.80 17.29 8.75
C ALA A 124 7.82 17.40 7.21
N LEU A 125 8.69 18.21 6.61
CA LEU A 125 8.82 18.30 5.14
C LEU A 125 9.21 16.95 4.51
N TYR A 126 9.96 16.11 5.22
CA TYR A 126 10.41 14.82 4.70
C TYR A 126 9.29 13.83 4.41
N THR A 127 8.16 13.93 5.11
CA THR A 127 6.93 13.15 4.85
C THR A 127 5.78 14.02 4.32
N ARG A 128 6.08 15.28 3.96
CA ARG A 128 5.10 16.29 3.53
C ARG A 128 4.00 16.54 4.58
N GLY A 129 4.38 16.48 5.86
CA GLY A 129 3.46 16.56 6.99
C GLY A 129 2.60 15.32 7.12
N ASP A 130 3.15 14.16 6.76
CA ASP A 130 2.44 12.88 6.67
C ASP A 130 1.23 12.97 5.73
N ARG A 131 1.44 13.54 4.54
CA ARG A 131 0.39 13.71 3.52
C ARG A 131 0.87 13.23 2.15
N PHE A 132 0.02 12.48 1.48
CA PHE A 132 0.22 12.16 0.08
C PHE A 132 -0.04 13.41 -0.76
N LYS A 133 0.96 13.77 -1.57
CA LYS A 133 0.90 14.96 -2.42
C LYS A 133 -0.10 14.74 -3.56
N LYS A 134 -0.99 15.70 -3.83
CA LYS A 134 -1.82 15.70 -5.04
C LYS A 134 -0.97 15.90 -6.29
N LEU A 135 -1.24 15.11 -7.33
CA LEU A 135 -0.54 15.19 -8.61
C LEU A 135 -1.54 15.47 -9.75
N PRO A 136 -1.26 16.40 -10.67
CA PRO A 136 -2.11 16.62 -11.83
C PRO A 136 -2.29 15.33 -12.65
N GLY A 137 -3.52 14.99 -13.01
CA GLY A 137 -3.83 13.77 -13.75
C GLY A 137 -3.96 12.51 -12.89
N PHE A 138 -3.84 12.62 -11.56
CA PHE A 138 -3.92 11.49 -10.65
C PHE A 138 -4.87 11.71 -9.48
N LEU A 139 -5.47 10.62 -9.01
CA LEU A 139 -6.07 10.51 -7.68
C LEU A 139 -5.27 9.54 -6.82
N THR A 140 -5.21 9.81 -5.53
CA THR A 140 -4.60 8.93 -4.54
C THR A 140 -5.61 7.87 -4.09
N TYR A 141 -5.22 6.60 -4.21
CA TYR A 141 -6.02 5.42 -3.87
C TYR A 141 -5.26 4.52 -2.91
N THR A 142 -5.93 4.05 -1.87
CA THR A 142 -5.41 3.01 -0.98
C THR A 142 -6.48 1.96 -0.69
N SER A 143 -6.06 0.74 -0.35
CA SER A 143 -6.94 -0.42 -0.20
C SER A 143 -6.58 -1.25 1.03
N HIS A 144 -7.54 -2.11 1.38
CA HIS A 144 -7.41 -3.20 2.35
C HIS A 144 -7.40 -2.67 3.78
N TYR A 145 -8.60 -2.33 4.26
CA TYR A 145 -8.82 -1.80 5.60
C TYR A 145 -9.96 -2.56 6.29
N HIS A 146 -9.61 -3.22 7.38
CA HIS A 146 -10.47 -3.97 8.27
C HIS A 146 -11.00 -3.07 9.40
N VAL A 147 -11.46 -1.86 9.08
CA VAL A 147 -11.96 -0.90 10.09
C VAL A 147 -13.23 -1.39 10.79
N GLU A 148 -13.86 -2.47 10.27
CA GLU A 148 -15.04 -3.13 10.83
C GLU A 148 -16.16 -2.12 11.19
N HIS A 149 -16.31 -1.08 10.36
CA HIS A 149 -17.21 0.04 10.64
C HIS A 149 -18.67 -0.43 10.64
N THR A 150 -19.05 -1.34 9.74
CA THR A 150 -20.40 -1.93 9.70
C THR A 150 -20.72 -2.64 11.02
N SER A 151 -19.80 -3.47 11.49
CA SER A 151 -19.94 -4.23 12.74
C SER A 151 -20.02 -3.28 13.94
N GLU A 152 -19.18 -2.23 13.98
CA GLU A 152 -19.26 -1.22 15.04
C GLU A 152 -20.58 -0.45 14.99
N PHE A 153 -21.04 -0.05 13.81
CA PHE A 153 -22.28 0.69 13.61
C PHE A 153 -23.49 -0.07 14.20
N VAL A 154 -23.64 -1.34 13.84
CA VAL A 154 -24.71 -2.21 14.36
C VAL A 154 -24.61 -2.36 15.88
N ARG A 155 -23.40 -2.61 16.40
CA ARG A 155 -23.18 -2.76 17.84
C ARG A 155 -23.58 -1.49 18.60
N ARG A 156 -23.16 -0.32 18.13
CA ARG A 156 -23.42 0.98 18.76
C ARG A 156 -24.89 1.37 18.72
N GLN A 157 -25.58 1.12 17.60
CA GLN A 157 -27.04 1.32 17.51
C GLN A 157 -27.79 0.52 18.56
N LYS A 158 -27.41 -0.76 18.73
CA LYS A 158 -27.98 -1.63 19.75
C LYS A 158 -27.69 -1.13 21.18
N GLU A 159 -26.44 -0.77 21.46
CA GLU A 159 -26.02 -0.24 22.77
C GLU A 159 -26.75 1.07 23.13
N GLN A 160 -27.00 1.92 22.14
CA GLN A 160 -27.68 3.21 22.31
C GLN A 160 -29.20 3.13 22.14
N ASN A 161 -29.75 1.94 21.85
CA ASN A 161 -31.16 1.71 21.54
C ASN A 161 -31.72 2.72 20.51
N THR A 162 -31.02 2.89 19.39
CA THR A 162 -31.34 3.88 18.35
C THR A 162 -31.23 3.28 16.95
N ASN A 163 -32.05 3.80 16.03
CA ASN A 163 -31.94 3.51 14.59
C ASN A 163 -31.24 4.66 13.83
N GLN A 164 -30.76 5.68 14.55
CA GLN A 164 -29.98 6.79 13.97
C GLN A 164 -28.50 6.41 13.84
N VAL A 165 -27.74 7.20 13.09
CA VAL A 165 -26.28 7.11 13.09
C VAL A 165 -25.77 7.37 14.52
N PRO A 166 -24.99 6.46 15.13
CA PRO A 166 -24.41 6.67 16.45
C PRO A 166 -23.56 7.94 16.48
N LYS A 167 -23.62 8.71 17.58
CA LYS A 167 -22.99 10.04 17.69
C LYS A 167 -21.49 10.01 17.38
N GLU A 168 -20.80 8.97 17.82
CA GLU A 168 -19.37 8.75 17.62
C GLU A 168 -19.01 8.43 16.17
N LEU A 169 -19.97 7.92 15.39
CA LEU A 169 -19.80 7.47 14.00
C LEU A 169 -20.37 8.44 12.96
N VAL A 170 -20.84 9.62 13.38
CA VAL A 170 -21.26 10.68 12.44
C VAL A 170 -20.10 11.03 11.50
N VAL A 171 -18.90 11.20 12.05
CA VAL A 171 -17.63 11.25 11.30
C VAL A 171 -16.60 10.38 12.02
N PRO A 172 -16.45 9.11 11.59
CA PRO A 172 -15.52 8.16 12.22
C PRO A 172 -14.06 8.61 12.15
N GLY A 173 -13.22 8.06 13.03
CA GLY A 173 -11.78 8.35 13.09
C GLY A 173 -11.06 8.08 11.77
N PHE A 174 -11.42 6.99 11.08
CA PHE A 174 -10.76 6.62 9.82
C PHE A 174 -10.99 7.66 8.71
N VAL A 175 -12.20 8.23 8.62
CA VAL A 175 -12.52 9.28 7.64
C VAL A 175 -11.68 10.52 7.89
N LYS A 176 -11.58 10.95 9.16
CA LYS A 176 -10.72 12.09 9.54
C LYS A 176 -9.26 11.83 9.20
N THR A 177 -8.81 10.61 9.45
CA THR A 177 -7.44 10.18 9.19
C THR A 177 -7.13 10.17 7.69
N PHE A 178 -7.93 9.54 6.84
CA PHE A 178 -7.67 9.53 5.40
C PHE A 178 -7.66 10.94 4.78
N LYS A 179 -8.60 11.80 5.19
CA LYS A 179 -8.61 13.20 4.76
C LYS A 179 -7.37 13.97 5.23
N SER A 180 -6.90 13.75 6.46
CA SER A 180 -5.69 14.38 6.96
C SER A 180 -4.44 13.90 6.21
N ARG A 181 -4.41 12.65 5.75
CA ARG A 181 -3.34 12.09 4.90
C ARG A 181 -3.42 12.48 3.43
N GLY A 182 -4.48 13.17 3.00
CA GLY A 182 -4.64 13.58 1.60
C GLY A 182 -4.99 12.43 0.66
N VAL A 183 -5.67 11.39 1.17
CA VAL A 183 -6.24 10.31 0.37
C VAL A 183 -7.53 10.78 -0.30
N ASP A 184 -7.66 10.55 -1.61
CA ASP A 184 -8.86 10.86 -2.37
C ASP A 184 -9.82 9.66 -2.39
N ILE A 185 -9.31 8.41 -2.41
CA ILE A 185 -10.12 7.19 -2.47
C ILE A 185 -9.58 6.14 -1.49
N VAL A 186 -10.45 5.59 -0.64
CA VAL A 186 -10.15 4.44 0.23
C VAL A 186 -11.06 3.27 -0.13
N HIS A 187 -10.49 2.08 -0.25
CA HIS A 187 -11.22 0.83 -0.43
C HIS A 187 -11.13 -0.03 0.82
N LEU A 188 -12.28 -0.24 1.47
CA LEU A 188 -12.42 -1.07 2.66
C LEU A 188 -12.33 -2.56 2.29
N ALA A 189 -12.13 -3.40 3.30
CA ALA A 189 -12.13 -4.86 3.15
C ALA A 189 -12.88 -5.50 4.31
N GLU A 190 -14.08 -5.02 4.63
CA GLU A 190 -14.82 -5.42 5.83
C GLU A 190 -15.17 -6.92 5.88
N PHE A 191 -15.62 -7.36 7.06
CA PHE A 191 -16.07 -8.71 7.34
C PHE A 191 -14.97 -9.77 7.38
N HIS A 192 -13.75 -9.36 7.73
CA HIS A 192 -12.62 -10.27 7.89
C HIS A 192 -12.74 -11.14 9.14
N ALA A 193 -13.31 -10.59 10.21
CA ALA A 193 -13.46 -11.29 11.47
C ALA A 193 -14.75 -12.14 11.54
N GLY A 194 -14.65 -13.33 12.14
CA GLY A 194 -15.79 -14.17 12.51
C GLY A 194 -16.32 -15.07 11.39
N ASP A 195 -17.57 -15.52 11.54
CA ASP A 195 -18.24 -16.43 10.62
C ASP A 195 -18.97 -15.70 9.48
N THR A 196 -18.62 -14.44 9.18
CA THR A 196 -19.33 -13.62 8.18
C THR A 196 -19.44 -14.28 6.80
N PRO A 197 -18.42 -14.98 6.28
CA PRO A 197 -18.54 -15.75 5.05
C PRO A 197 -19.53 -16.92 5.10
N ARG A 198 -19.93 -17.34 6.30
CA ARG A 198 -20.87 -18.45 6.54
C ARG A 198 -22.28 -17.98 6.89
N LEU A 199 -22.52 -16.68 7.04
CA LEU A 199 -23.84 -16.14 7.37
C LEU A 199 -24.85 -16.42 6.26
N PRO A 200 -26.09 -16.83 6.59
CA PRO A 200 -27.14 -16.99 5.60
C PRO A 200 -27.57 -15.63 5.02
N ALA A 201 -28.21 -15.65 3.84
CA ALA A 201 -28.56 -14.44 3.10
C ALA A 201 -29.40 -13.43 3.92
N ASN A 202 -30.33 -13.90 4.76
CA ASN A 202 -31.17 -13.04 5.60
C ASN A 202 -30.39 -12.27 6.68
N GLU A 203 -29.20 -12.74 7.07
CA GLU A 203 -28.32 -12.06 8.02
C GLU A 203 -27.24 -11.24 7.31
N ARG A 204 -26.74 -11.73 6.16
CA ARG A 204 -25.67 -11.08 5.41
C ARG A 204 -26.14 -9.86 4.61
N LEU A 205 -27.30 -9.92 3.97
CA LEU A 205 -27.79 -8.81 3.14
C LEU A 205 -28.01 -7.50 3.93
N PRO A 206 -28.57 -7.52 5.16
CA PRO A 206 -28.62 -6.32 6.01
C PRO A 206 -27.25 -5.69 6.27
N LEU A 207 -26.22 -6.52 6.52
CA LEU A 207 -24.86 -6.02 6.78
C LEU A 207 -24.26 -5.37 5.53
N LEU A 208 -24.40 -5.99 4.36
CA LEU A 208 -23.97 -5.38 3.09
C LEU A 208 -24.70 -4.08 2.80
N LYS A 209 -25.99 -4.00 3.13
CA LYS A 209 -26.76 -2.77 2.97
C LYS A 209 -26.20 -1.65 3.84
N ILE A 210 -25.89 -1.94 5.11
CA ILE A 210 -25.26 -0.96 6.02
C ILE A 210 -23.89 -0.55 5.49
N LEU A 211 -23.05 -1.49 5.04
CA LEU A 211 -21.75 -1.18 4.44
C LEU A 211 -21.91 -0.21 3.26
N HIS A 212 -22.83 -0.48 2.34
CA HIS A 212 -23.09 0.38 1.18
C HIS A 212 -23.63 1.76 1.57
N ASP A 213 -24.62 1.81 2.47
CA ASP A 213 -25.25 3.05 2.91
C ASP A 213 -24.24 3.94 3.68
N GLU A 214 -23.40 3.35 4.52
CA GLU A 214 -22.37 4.07 5.27
C GLU A 214 -21.22 4.53 4.37
N CYS A 215 -20.77 3.72 3.40
CA CYS A 215 -19.79 4.18 2.41
C CYS A 215 -20.34 5.35 1.58
N ALA A 216 -21.63 5.32 1.21
CA ALA A 216 -22.28 6.44 0.53
C ALA A 216 -22.32 7.70 1.40
N ARG A 217 -22.72 7.56 2.67
CA ARG A 217 -22.85 8.66 3.64
C ARG A 217 -21.50 9.30 3.97
N LEU A 218 -20.44 8.50 4.06
CA LEU A 218 -19.09 8.95 4.43
C LEU A 218 -18.27 9.46 3.25
N SER A 219 -18.78 9.30 2.02
CA SER A 219 -18.16 9.83 0.81
C SER A 219 -18.60 11.27 0.54
N ASP A 220 -17.66 12.11 0.10
CA ASP A 220 -17.91 13.48 -0.32
C ASP A 220 -16.97 13.92 -1.47
N ASP A 221 -16.84 15.24 -1.67
CA ASP A 221 -16.00 15.82 -2.73
C ASP A 221 -14.50 15.75 -2.43
N GLN A 222 -14.10 15.33 -1.22
CA GLN A 222 -12.71 15.17 -0.82
C GLN A 222 -12.29 13.71 -0.68
N LEU A 223 -13.19 12.83 -0.23
CA LEU A 223 -12.91 11.42 0.00
C LEU A 223 -14.03 10.54 -0.54
N LEU A 224 -13.69 9.56 -1.36
CA LEU A 224 -14.58 8.47 -1.76
C LEU A 224 -14.25 7.21 -0.94
N VAL A 225 -15.22 6.73 -0.16
CA VAL A 225 -15.14 5.50 0.61
C VAL A 225 -15.81 4.38 -0.18
N LEU A 226 -15.04 3.34 -0.53
CA LEU A 226 -15.50 2.24 -1.35
C LEU A 226 -15.72 0.98 -0.52
N PRO A 227 -16.87 0.30 -0.68
CA PRO A 227 -17.14 -0.98 -0.04
C PRO A 227 -16.27 -2.06 -0.68
N GLY A 228 -15.86 -3.02 0.15
CA GLY A 228 -15.08 -4.18 -0.25
C GLY A 228 -14.99 -5.18 0.89
N GLU A 229 -14.51 -6.37 0.58
CA GLU A 229 -14.38 -7.49 1.52
C GLU A 229 -13.05 -8.21 1.27
N GLU A 230 -12.53 -8.86 2.32
CA GLU A 230 -11.52 -9.92 2.20
C GLU A 230 -12.19 -11.28 2.50
N PRO A 231 -12.80 -11.95 1.51
CA PRO A 231 -13.80 -12.99 1.77
C PRO A 231 -13.25 -14.29 2.36
N ASN A 232 -11.96 -14.57 2.16
CA ASN A 232 -11.24 -15.73 2.71
C ASN A 232 -11.87 -17.11 2.41
N VAL A 233 -12.62 -17.21 1.32
CA VAL A 233 -13.25 -18.45 0.82
C VAL A 233 -13.04 -18.61 -0.70
N HIS A 234 -13.31 -19.81 -1.22
CA HIS A 234 -13.35 -20.14 -2.66
C HIS A 234 -12.01 -20.10 -3.43
N LEU A 235 -11.29 -18.97 -3.45
CA LEU A 235 -10.08 -18.80 -4.26
C LEU A 235 -8.80 -19.33 -3.62
N GLY A 236 -8.85 -19.63 -2.31
CA GLY A 236 -7.70 -20.04 -1.50
C GLY A 236 -6.83 -18.87 -1.06
N GLY A 237 -6.17 -19.01 0.08
CA GLY A 237 -5.44 -17.90 0.71
C GLY A 237 -6.36 -16.72 1.03
N HIS A 238 -5.76 -15.55 1.22
CA HIS A 238 -6.48 -14.30 1.40
C HIS A 238 -6.60 -13.52 0.09
N TRP A 239 -7.76 -12.96 -0.19
CA TRP A 239 -8.02 -12.20 -1.40
C TRP A 239 -9.05 -11.11 -1.15
N VAL A 240 -8.97 -10.04 -1.95
CA VAL A 240 -9.81 -8.85 -1.82
C VAL A 240 -10.75 -8.75 -3.02
N SER A 241 -12.00 -8.34 -2.78
CA SER A 241 -13.00 -8.04 -3.83
C SER A 241 -13.25 -6.54 -3.95
N LEU A 242 -13.37 -6.04 -5.19
CA LEU A 242 -13.77 -4.66 -5.50
C LEU A 242 -14.77 -4.66 -6.65
N PHE A 243 -15.97 -4.13 -6.43
CA PHE A 243 -16.98 -3.91 -7.48
C PHE A 243 -17.01 -2.45 -7.92
N PRO A 244 -17.51 -2.07 -9.11
CA PRO A 244 -17.58 -0.67 -9.56
C PRO A 244 -18.78 0.12 -9.01
N LYS A 245 -19.62 -0.54 -8.21
CA LYS A 245 -20.84 -0.03 -7.58
C LYS A 245 -21.21 -0.96 -6.41
N PRO A 246 -22.17 -0.62 -5.55
CA PRO A 246 -22.73 -1.56 -4.58
C PRO A 246 -23.24 -2.85 -5.25
N VAL A 247 -22.85 -4.01 -4.72
CA VAL A 247 -23.25 -5.33 -5.22
C VAL A 247 -23.65 -6.20 -4.02
N TYR A 248 -24.84 -6.78 -4.07
CA TYR A 248 -25.29 -7.71 -3.05
C TYR A 248 -24.91 -9.14 -3.41
N TRP A 249 -24.15 -9.78 -2.53
CA TRP A 249 -23.61 -11.10 -2.80
C TRP A 249 -23.36 -11.89 -1.51
N VAL A 250 -23.56 -13.20 -1.59
CA VAL A 250 -23.55 -14.12 -0.45
C VAL A 250 -22.60 -15.27 -0.76
N LEU A 251 -21.79 -15.65 0.23
CA LEU A 251 -20.60 -16.50 0.07
C LEU A 251 -20.86 -18.01 0.27
N ASN A 252 -22.10 -18.41 0.55
CA ASN A 252 -22.50 -19.78 0.89
C ASN A 252 -23.72 -20.24 0.08
N ARG A 253 -23.51 -20.52 -1.21
CA ARG A 253 -24.58 -21.05 -2.07
C ARG A 253 -24.90 -22.52 -1.75
N ALA A 254 -26.11 -22.80 -1.26
CA ALA A 254 -26.62 -24.17 -1.12
C ALA A 254 -26.98 -24.79 -2.48
N ALA A 255 -27.00 -26.13 -2.57
CA ALA A 255 -27.14 -26.86 -3.84
C ALA A 255 -28.38 -26.46 -4.69
N ASN A 256 -29.49 -26.11 -4.04
CA ASN A 256 -30.74 -25.71 -4.72
C ASN A 256 -30.92 -24.19 -4.83
N THR A 257 -29.97 -23.41 -4.32
CA THR A 257 -30.02 -21.94 -4.41
C THR A 257 -29.51 -21.51 -5.79
N PRO A 258 -30.26 -20.68 -6.53
CA PRO A 258 -29.79 -20.17 -7.81
C PRO A 258 -28.56 -19.28 -7.63
N PHE A 259 -27.71 -19.22 -8.66
CA PHE A 259 -26.55 -18.30 -8.67
C PHE A 259 -26.96 -16.83 -8.53
N VAL A 260 -28.13 -16.46 -9.06
CA VAL A 260 -28.65 -15.10 -9.04
C VAL A 260 -30.15 -15.12 -8.83
N GLU A 261 -30.64 -14.20 -8.01
CA GLU A 261 -32.07 -13.99 -7.79
C GLU A 261 -32.41 -12.50 -7.58
N GLN A 262 -33.68 -12.17 -7.69
CA GLN A 262 -34.19 -10.85 -7.28
C GLN A 262 -34.75 -10.97 -5.86
N VAL A 263 -34.24 -10.14 -4.95
CA VAL A 263 -34.67 -10.09 -3.56
C VAL A 263 -35.26 -8.72 -3.28
N GLU A 264 -36.47 -8.69 -2.73
CA GLU A 264 -37.15 -7.45 -2.35
C GLU A 264 -36.27 -6.62 -1.40
N GLY A 265 -36.16 -5.31 -1.67
CA GLY A 265 -35.32 -4.39 -0.90
C GLY A 265 -33.83 -4.38 -1.25
N TYR A 266 -33.31 -5.39 -1.95
CA TYR A 266 -31.89 -5.50 -2.33
C TYR A 266 -31.66 -5.53 -3.86
N GLY A 267 -32.67 -5.91 -4.63
CA GLY A 267 -32.55 -6.07 -6.08
C GLY A 267 -31.82 -7.37 -6.43
N THR A 268 -30.80 -7.27 -7.29
CA THR A 268 -30.06 -8.45 -7.74
C THR A 268 -29.11 -8.93 -6.64
N VAL A 269 -29.28 -10.19 -6.22
CA VAL A 269 -28.41 -10.86 -5.25
C VAL A 269 -27.72 -12.04 -5.91
N TYR A 270 -26.41 -12.13 -5.71
CA TYR A 270 -25.59 -13.25 -6.18
C TYR A 270 -25.26 -14.21 -5.04
N HIS A 271 -25.42 -15.51 -5.28
CA HIS A 271 -24.99 -16.56 -4.36
C HIS A 271 -23.78 -17.25 -4.98
N VAL A 272 -22.64 -17.24 -4.31
CA VAL A 272 -21.42 -17.89 -4.79
C VAL A 272 -21.06 -19.08 -3.91
N GLY A 273 -20.80 -20.23 -4.53
CA GLY A 273 -20.44 -21.47 -3.84
C GLY A 273 -19.02 -21.97 -4.08
N ASP A 274 -18.35 -21.48 -5.13
CA ASP A 274 -17.06 -21.96 -5.58
C ASP A 274 -16.29 -20.90 -6.40
N THR A 275 -15.14 -21.29 -6.97
CA THR A 275 -14.30 -20.41 -7.79
C THR A 275 -14.98 -19.93 -9.07
N ASP A 276 -15.85 -20.75 -9.66
CA ASP A 276 -16.45 -20.49 -10.96
C ASP A 276 -17.60 -19.49 -10.81
N ASP A 277 -18.38 -19.62 -9.73
CA ASP A 277 -19.37 -18.64 -9.32
C ASP A 277 -18.73 -17.28 -9.00
N VAL A 278 -17.60 -17.25 -8.28
CA VAL A 278 -16.86 -16.00 -8.01
C VAL A 278 -16.41 -15.34 -9.31
N LEU A 279 -15.79 -16.10 -10.23
CA LEU A 279 -15.38 -15.57 -11.53
C LEU A 279 -16.58 -15.02 -12.31
N ARG A 280 -17.67 -15.79 -12.39
CA ARG A 280 -18.90 -15.38 -13.08
C ARG A 280 -19.51 -14.11 -12.51
N LEU A 281 -19.48 -13.93 -11.19
CA LEU A 281 -19.90 -12.70 -10.51
C LEU A 281 -19.02 -11.52 -10.94
N MET A 282 -17.69 -11.67 -10.84
CA MET A 282 -16.76 -10.61 -11.22
C MET A 282 -16.90 -10.20 -12.69
N GLU A 283 -17.16 -11.15 -13.58
CA GLU A 283 -17.40 -10.87 -15.00
C GLU A 283 -18.71 -10.12 -15.24
N LYS A 284 -19.81 -10.53 -14.58
CA LYS A 284 -21.13 -9.89 -14.72
C LYS A 284 -21.16 -8.46 -14.19
N GLU A 285 -20.53 -8.24 -13.04
CA GLU A 285 -20.56 -6.93 -12.37
C GLU A 285 -19.35 -6.06 -12.67
N ASN A 286 -18.47 -6.49 -13.60
CA ASN A 286 -17.20 -5.83 -13.90
C ASN A 286 -16.28 -5.64 -12.67
N GLY A 287 -16.38 -6.54 -11.69
CA GLY A 287 -15.56 -6.52 -10.48
C GLY A 287 -14.09 -6.88 -10.73
N LEU A 288 -13.27 -6.60 -9.73
CA LEU A 288 -11.88 -7.01 -9.62
C LEU A 288 -11.65 -7.82 -8.36
N MET A 289 -10.72 -8.75 -8.44
CA MET A 289 -10.22 -9.54 -7.32
C MET A 289 -8.71 -9.68 -7.39
N TRP A 290 -8.04 -9.79 -6.24
CA TRP A 290 -6.60 -10.06 -6.18
C TRP A 290 -6.23 -10.71 -4.86
N THR A 291 -5.07 -11.34 -4.83
CA THR A 291 -4.54 -11.89 -3.58
C THR A 291 -3.96 -10.81 -2.69
N ALA A 292 -4.44 -10.79 -1.44
CA ALA A 292 -3.89 -9.96 -0.39
C ALA A 292 -2.52 -10.49 0.05
N HIS A 293 -1.61 -9.56 0.37
CA HIS A 293 -0.31 -9.80 0.99
C HIS A 293 0.34 -11.14 0.57
N ALA A 294 0.52 -11.31 -0.75
CA ALA A 294 0.91 -12.58 -1.35
C ALA A 294 2.30 -13.03 -0.90
N ARG A 295 2.54 -14.36 -0.93
CA ARG A 295 3.78 -14.99 -0.44
C ARG A 295 4.09 -14.69 1.04
N ILE A 296 3.06 -14.39 1.82
CA ILE A 296 3.11 -14.10 3.25
C ILE A 296 1.86 -14.69 3.93
N LYS A 297 1.97 -15.08 5.22
CA LYS A 297 0.87 -15.65 6.04
C LYS A 297 0.14 -16.81 5.30
N ALA A 298 -1.19 -16.86 5.38
CA ALA A 298 -2.05 -17.86 4.74
C ALA A 298 -2.03 -17.79 3.20
N SER A 299 -1.49 -16.71 2.62
CA SER A 299 -1.26 -16.55 1.17
C SER A 299 0.13 -17.05 0.74
N ALA A 300 0.81 -17.87 1.55
CA ALA A 300 2.10 -18.48 1.17
C ALA A 300 1.97 -19.47 0.00
N GLY A 301 2.76 -19.24 -1.06
CA GLY A 301 2.75 -20.06 -2.28
C GLY A 301 1.56 -19.80 -3.21
N PHE A 302 0.75 -18.78 -2.93
CA PHE A 302 -0.27 -18.23 -3.82
C PHE A 302 0.28 -16.87 -4.32
N PRO A 303 0.12 -16.44 -5.60
CA PRO A 303 -0.39 -17.05 -6.82
C PRO A 303 0.29 -18.24 -7.48
N ASP A 304 1.47 -18.64 -7.02
CA ASP A 304 2.29 -19.68 -7.66
C ASP A 304 1.52 -21.01 -7.91
N LYS A 305 0.64 -21.38 -6.96
CA LYS A 305 -0.18 -22.60 -7.00
C LYS A 305 -1.39 -22.56 -7.94
N TYR A 306 -1.96 -21.40 -8.24
CA TYR A 306 -3.20 -21.30 -9.00
C TYR A 306 -3.06 -20.51 -10.31
N LYS A 307 -1.84 -20.15 -10.72
CA LYS A 307 -1.59 -19.38 -11.95
C LYS A 307 -2.19 -19.99 -13.23
N ASP A 308 -2.52 -21.28 -13.20
CA ASP A 308 -3.16 -22.01 -14.29
C ASP A 308 -4.68 -22.12 -14.18
N ARG A 309 -5.29 -21.58 -13.12
CA ARG A 309 -6.75 -21.56 -12.93
C ARG A 309 -7.41 -20.46 -13.75
N ASP A 310 -8.66 -20.67 -14.12
CA ASP A 310 -9.42 -19.76 -14.97
C ASP A 310 -9.61 -18.38 -14.34
N PHE A 311 -9.93 -18.32 -13.03
CA PHE A 311 -10.05 -17.05 -12.34
C PHE A 311 -8.74 -16.24 -12.40
N PHE A 312 -7.58 -16.88 -12.24
CA PHE A 312 -6.30 -16.19 -12.34
C PHE A 312 -6.05 -15.70 -13.76
N ARG A 313 -6.38 -16.48 -14.80
CA ARG A 313 -6.18 -16.08 -16.20
C ARG A 313 -7.10 -14.92 -16.61
N SER A 314 -8.28 -14.80 -15.99
CA SER A 314 -9.22 -13.70 -16.24
C SER A 314 -8.61 -12.33 -15.98
N GLU A 315 -8.99 -11.34 -16.78
CA GLU A 315 -8.67 -9.92 -16.53
C GLU A 315 -9.36 -9.35 -15.28
N ARG A 316 -10.32 -10.10 -14.71
CA ARG A 316 -10.95 -9.76 -13.42
C ARG A 316 -10.06 -10.05 -12.23
N PHE A 317 -9.07 -10.93 -12.38
CA PHE A 317 -8.07 -11.15 -11.36
C PHE A 317 -6.87 -10.24 -11.61
N LEU A 318 -6.71 -9.20 -10.79
CA LEU A 318 -5.70 -8.17 -10.99
C LEU A 318 -4.28 -8.70 -10.77
N GLY A 319 -4.10 -9.65 -9.85
CA GLY A 319 -2.80 -10.20 -9.48
C GLY A 319 -2.68 -10.38 -7.97
N ALA A 320 -1.79 -9.62 -7.36
CA ALA A 320 -1.55 -9.61 -5.92
C ALA A 320 -1.35 -8.18 -5.43
N ALA A 321 -1.40 -7.95 -4.12
CA ALA A 321 -1.16 -6.62 -3.56
C ALA A 321 0.14 -6.54 -2.75
N TRP A 322 0.80 -5.38 -2.87
CA TRP A 322 2.05 -5.06 -2.21
C TRP A 322 1.78 -4.40 -0.87
N LYS A 323 2.37 -4.99 0.17
CA LYS A 323 2.54 -4.40 1.50
C LYS A 323 4.02 -4.44 1.79
N ALA A 324 4.53 -3.52 2.61
CA ALA A 324 5.92 -3.53 3.09
C ALA A 324 6.18 -4.69 4.08
N MET A 325 5.87 -5.91 3.66
CA MET A 325 5.93 -7.14 4.43
C MET A 325 6.59 -8.29 3.64
N PRO A 326 7.29 -9.20 4.34
CA PRO A 326 7.89 -8.93 5.65
C PRO A 326 8.87 -7.75 5.53
N ALA A 327 9.15 -7.08 6.65
CA ALA A 327 10.24 -6.11 6.66
C ALA A 327 11.58 -6.87 6.61
N ASP A 328 12.48 -6.47 5.72
CA ASP A 328 13.83 -7.04 5.60
C ASP A 328 14.83 -5.89 5.67
N LEU A 329 15.49 -5.75 6.83
CA LEU A 329 16.46 -4.68 7.08
C LEU A 329 17.82 -4.94 6.42
N SER A 330 18.01 -6.09 5.77
CA SER A 330 19.21 -6.36 4.98
C SER A 330 19.12 -5.78 3.57
N LEU A 331 17.92 -5.37 3.15
CA LEU A 331 17.66 -4.84 1.82
C LEU A 331 17.47 -3.31 1.85
N PRO A 332 17.96 -2.59 0.82
CA PRO A 332 17.77 -1.14 0.71
C PRO A 332 16.40 -0.79 0.08
N ARG A 333 15.37 -1.62 0.30
CA ARG A 333 14.02 -1.46 -0.24
C ARG A 333 13.00 -2.25 0.57
N LEU A 334 11.72 -1.95 0.38
CA LEU A 334 10.60 -2.59 1.09
C LEU A 334 9.85 -3.61 0.22
N GLY A 335 9.27 -4.64 0.85
CA GLY A 335 8.27 -5.53 0.24
C GLY A 335 8.75 -6.36 -0.96
N VAL A 336 10.01 -6.82 -0.93
CA VAL A 336 10.65 -7.55 -2.05
C VAL A 336 9.84 -8.77 -2.52
N ARG A 337 9.16 -9.49 -1.62
CA ARG A 337 8.43 -10.73 -1.96
C ARG A 337 7.35 -10.51 -3.01
N VAL A 338 6.59 -9.42 -2.88
CA VAL A 338 5.52 -9.11 -3.83
C VAL A 338 6.10 -8.46 -5.09
N LEU A 339 7.19 -7.69 -4.99
CA LEU A 339 7.89 -7.18 -6.17
C LEU A 339 8.46 -8.31 -7.03
N ASP A 340 9.04 -9.34 -6.41
CA ASP A 340 9.49 -10.54 -7.13
C ASP A 340 8.29 -11.31 -7.72
N LEU A 341 7.17 -11.41 -7.00
CA LEU A 341 5.95 -12.01 -7.54
C LEU A 341 5.39 -11.22 -8.73
N MET A 342 5.47 -9.89 -8.71
CA MET A 342 5.10 -9.05 -9.85
C MET A 342 5.92 -9.40 -11.09
N ASP A 343 7.23 -9.57 -10.91
CA ASP A 343 8.18 -9.98 -11.96
C ASP A 343 7.87 -11.41 -12.45
N ASP A 344 7.56 -12.33 -11.53
CA ASP A 344 7.22 -13.72 -11.84
C ASP A 344 5.90 -13.82 -12.62
N MET A 345 4.84 -13.13 -12.18
CA MET A 345 3.54 -13.12 -12.88
C MET A 345 3.69 -12.59 -14.31
N ALA A 346 4.51 -11.54 -14.49
CA ALA A 346 4.82 -11.01 -15.81
C ALA A 346 5.60 -12.04 -16.66
N ASN A 347 6.54 -12.77 -16.08
CA ASN A 347 7.25 -13.87 -16.75
C ASN A 347 6.38 -15.09 -17.05
N TRP A 348 5.33 -15.35 -16.27
CA TRP A 348 4.32 -16.36 -16.60
C TRP A 348 3.46 -15.96 -17.81
N GLY A 349 3.68 -14.77 -18.38
CA GLY A 349 2.91 -14.22 -19.50
C GLY A 349 1.58 -13.61 -19.07
N ALA A 350 1.33 -13.47 -17.77
CA ALA A 350 0.10 -12.92 -17.24
C ALA A 350 0.21 -11.40 -17.13
N LYS A 351 -0.76 -10.69 -17.73
CA LYS A 351 -0.83 -9.22 -17.65
C LYS A 351 -1.43 -8.75 -16.32
N LYS A 352 -0.70 -9.02 -15.23
CA LYS A 352 -1.12 -8.73 -13.85
C LYS A 352 -0.48 -7.45 -13.31
N HIS A 353 -1.12 -6.88 -12.31
CA HIS A 353 -0.74 -5.63 -11.67
C HIS A 353 -0.75 -5.80 -10.16
N VAL A 354 0.01 -4.93 -9.49
CA VAL A 354 0.23 -4.98 -8.06
C VAL A 354 -0.06 -3.62 -7.43
N PRO A 355 -1.28 -3.38 -6.92
CA PRO A 355 -1.58 -2.21 -6.10
C PRO A 355 -0.91 -2.33 -4.73
N GLY A 356 -0.54 -1.20 -4.15
CA GLY A 356 -0.15 -1.07 -2.75
C GLY A 356 -1.37 -1.11 -1.84
N GLU A 357 -1.28 -1.82 -0.73
CA GLU A 357 -2.32 -1.97 0.27
C GLU A 357 -1.74 -1.88 1.70
N ALA A 358 -2.61 -1.75 2.70
CA ALA A 358 -2.18 -1.59 4.09
C ALA A 358 -2.52 -2.81 4.98
N ASP A 359 -3.68 -3.44 4.82
CA ASP A 359 -4.16 -4.53 5.71
C ASP A 359 -4.09 -4.08 7.18
N LEU A 360 -4.84 -3.01 7.48
CA LEU A 360 -4.92 -2.37 8.81
C LEU A 360 -6.34 -2.46 9.37
N PHE A 361 -6.44 -2.71 10.67
CA PHE A 361 -7.70 -2.99 11.36
C PHE A 361 -8.32 -1.77 12.03
N ARG A 362 -7.53 -0.72 12.28
CA ARG A 362 -8.03 0.56 12.79
C ARG A 362 -7.22 1.72 12.24
N MET A 363 -7.93 2.83 12.10
CA MET A 363 -7.40 4.09 11.59
C MET A 363 -7.91 5.22 12.46
N GLU A 364 -7.16 5.54 13.52
CA GLU A 364 -7.52 6.59 14.47
C GLU A 364 -6.55 7.77 14.36
N THR A 365 -7.02 8.94 14.80
CA THR A 365 -6.25 10.18 14.68
C THR A 365 -5.01 10.22 15.58
N ASP A 366 -4.99 9.46 16.67
CA ASP A 366 -3.87 9.35 17.62
C ASP A 366 -2.90 8.20 17.29
N PHE A 367 -3.17 7.43 16.24
CA PHE A 367 -2.34 6.30 15.79
C PHE A 367 -1.21 6.76 14.86
N GLU A 368 -0.14 5.97 14.76
CA GLU A 368 0.93 6.18 13.78
C GLU A 368 0.53 5.55 12.46
N THR A 369 -0.45 6.15 11.79
CA THR A 369 -1.02 5.55 10.57
C THR A 369 -0.11 5.72 9.36
N TYR A 370 0.59 6.85 9.22
CA TYR A 370 1.32 7.18 8.00
C TYR A 370 2.41 6.16 7.67
N GLY A 371 3.18 5.73 8.66
CA GLY A 371 4.29 4.78 8.43
C GLY A 371 3.86 3.41 7.88
N HIS A 372 2.58 3.05 8.02
CA HIS A 372 2.03 1.78 7.54
C HIS A 372 1.29 1.91 6.19
N LEU A 373 0.97 3.14 5.77
CA LEU A 373 0.18 3.38 4.56
C LEU A 373 1.03 3.24 3.30
N ASN A 374 0.40 2.66 2.28
CA ASN A 374 0.92 2.62 0.91
C ASN A 374 -0.12 3.25 -0.01
N ILE A 375 0.31 4.08 -0.95
CA ILE A 375 -0.58 4.83 -1.84
C ILE A 375 -0.37 4.46 -3.30
N ASN A 376 -1.46 4.42 -4.05
CA ASN A 376 -1.48 4.25 -5.50
C ASN A 376 -1.93 5.56 -6.13
N TYR A 377 -1.13 6.07 -7.06
CA TYR A 377 -1.49 7.23 -7.86
C TYR A 377 -2.17 6.73 -9.14
N LEU A 378 -3.51 6.68 -9.12
CA LEU A 378 -4.32 6.25 -10.25
C LEU A 378 -4.45 7.37 -11.27
N GLN A 379 -4.17 7.09 -12.55
CA GLN A 379 -4.36 8.07 -13.61
C GLN A 379 -5.85 8.25 -13.94
N THR A 380 -6.49 9.10 -13.15
CA THR A 380 -7.85 9.55 -13.32
C THR A 380 -7.93 10.98 -12.78
N GLU A 381 -8.60 11.87 -13.51
CA GLU A 381 -8.63 13.30 -13.17
C GLU A 381 -9.77 13.69 -12.24
N LYS A 382 -10.86 12.92 -12.27
CA LYS A 382 -12.08 13.26 -11.56
C LYS A 382 -12.40 12.20 -10.53
N LEU A 383 -12.58 12.64 -9.28
CA LEU A 383 -13.10 11.80 -8.20
C LEU A 383 -14.55 11.40 -8.55
N PRO A 384 -14.86 10.09 -8.69
CA PRO A 384 -16.23 9.65 -8.93
C PRO A 384 -17.12 9.98 -7.74
N ARG A 385 -18.39 10.29 -8.00
CA ARG A 385 -19.40 10.35 -6.93
C ARG A 385 -19.89 8.93 -6.66
N PHE A 386 -20.09 8.58 -5.39
CA PHE A 386 -20.58 7.27 -5.00
C PHE A 386 -21.85 6.85 -5.76
N SER A 387 -22.80 7.78 -5.91
CA SER A 387 -24.08 7.56 -6.60
C SER A 387 -23.96 7.21 -8.09
N ASP A 388 -22.88 7.65 -8.74
CA ASP A 388 -22.65 7.43 -10.17
C ASP A 388 -21.89 6.12 -10.43
N GLY A 389 -21.40 5.46 -9.37
CA GLY A 389 -20.44 4.37 -9.44
C GLY A 389 -19.00 4.86 -9.67
N TRP A 390 -18.06 3.93 -9.57
CA TRP A 390 -16.63 4.21 -9.58
C TRP A 390 -15.86 3.28 -10.54
N GLN A 391 -16.49 2.89 -11.65
CA GLN A 391 -15.84 2.16 -12.75
C GLN A 391 -14.48 2.76 -13.20
N PRO A 392 -14.28 4.10 -13.26
CA PRO A 392 -12.97 4.66 -13.62
C PRO A 392 -11.81 4.23 -12.70
N VAL A 393 -12.10 3.92 -11.43
CA VAL A 393 -11.13 3.39 -10.46
C VAL A 393 -10.69 1.98 -10.87
N LEU A 394 -11.65 1.08 -11.09
CA LEU A 394 -11.39 -0.29 -11.53
C LEU A 394 -10.71 -0.32 -12.89
N ASP A 395 -11.09 0.58 -13.80
CA ASP A 395 -10.47 0.73 -15.11
C ASP A 395 -9.00 1.12 -15.01
N SER A 396 -8.66 2.05 -14.11
CA SER A 396 -7.27 2.48 -13.89
C SER A 396 -6.42 1.35 -13.30
N LEU A 397 -6.97 0.62 -12.32
CA LEU A 397 -6.33 -0.54 -11.71
C LEU A 397 -6.11 -1.67 -12.75
N ARG A 398 -7.19 -2.12 -13.41
CA ARG A 398 -7.16 -3.21 -14.39
C ARG A 398 -6.22 -2.94 -15.56
N LYS A 399 -6.16 -1.68 -16.01
CA LYS A 399 -5.28 -1.27 -17.12
C LYS A 399 -3.85 -0.95 -16.67
N GLY A 400 -3.51 -1.10 -15.38
CA GLY A 400 -2.17 -0.80 -14.85
C GLY A 400 -1.77 0.67 -14.94
N ARG A 401 -2.75 1.58 -15.03
CA ARG A 401 -2.55 3.02 -15.21
C ARG A 401 -2.29 3.73 -13.88
N PHE A 402 -1.29 3.26 -13.15
CA PHE A 402 -0.90 3.82 -11.87
C PHE A 402 0.55 3.51 -11.52
N PHE A 403 1.07 4.21 -10.52
CA PHE A 403 2.28 3.80 -9.81
C PHE A 403 1.96 3.75 -8.31
N THR A 404 2.70 2.93 -7.59
CA THR A 404 2.57 2.79 -6.13
C THR A 404 3.74 3.48 -5.47
N SER A 405 3.51 4.10 -4.30
CA SER A 405 4.51 4.85 -3.55
C SER A 405 4.24 4.76 -2.05
N THR A 406 5.27 4.96 -1.24
CA THR A 406 5.15 5.23 0.20
C THR A 406 4.86 6.71 0.50
N GLY A 407 5.05 7.62 -0.47
CA GLY A 407 4.70 9.04 -0.41
C GLY A 407 5.88 10.00 -0.62
N GLU A 408 7.09 9.56 -0.30
CA GLU A 408 8.32 10.36 -0.38
C GLU A 408 8.81 10.46 -1.81
N VAL A 409 8.92 9.32 -2.49
CA VAL A 409 9.36 9.20 -3.89
C VAL A 409 8.14 9.13 -4.80
N LEU A 410 8.06 10.02 -5.79
CA LEU A 410 6.95 10.10 -6.74
C LEU A 410 7.44 9.90 -8.17
N ILE A 411 6.58 9.31 -9.01
CA ILE A 411 6.85 9.10 -10.44
C ILE A 411 5.74 9.78 -11.28
N PRO A 412 5.70 11.13 -11.36
CA PRO A 412 4.61 11.83 -12.07
C PRO A 412 4.56 11.52 -13.57
N ARG A 413 5.66 11.04 -14.16
CA ARG A 413 5.71 10.58 -15.56
C ARG A 413 6.58 9.34 -15.67
N PHE A 414 6.07 8.33 -16.38
CA PHE A 414 6.80 7.15 -16.80
C PHE A 414 6.33 6.72 -18.19
N THR A 415 7.26 6.59 -19.13
CA THR A 415 6.99 6.02 -20.45
C THR A 415 8.16 5.18 -20.94
N VAL A 416 7.86 4.14 -21.71
CA VAL A 416 8.83 3.28 -22.40
C VAL A 416 8.57 3.44 -23.89
N GLY A 417 9.47 4.13 -24.60
CA GLY A 417 9.24 4.46 -26.00
C GLY A 417 7.93 5.23 -26.22
N GLY A 418 7.49 6.05 -25.26
CA GLY A 418 6.22 6.77 -25.31
C GLY A 418 4.98 6.00 -24.81
N THR A 419 5.10 4.70 -24.54
CA THR A 419 4.02 3.89 -23.95
C THR A 419 4.05 4.00 -22.42
N GLY A 420 2.92 4.36 -21.80
CA GLY A 420 2.79 4.44 -20.34
C GLY A 420 2.55 3.09 -19.66
N SER A 421 2.62 3.10 -18.32
CA SER A 421 2.34 1.96 -17.44
C SER A 421 1.08 1.18 -17.83
N GLY A 422 1.17 -0.15 -17.87
CA GLY A 422 0.10 -1.06 -18.27
C GLY A 422 -0.15 -1.17 -19.79
N GLY A 423 0.46 -0.28 -20.58
CA GLY A 423 0.36 -0.29 -22.04
C GLY A 423 1.17 -1.41 -22.71
N THR A 424 0.99 -1.57 -24.02
CA THR A 424 1.77 -2.51 -24.84
C THR A 424 2.61 -1.74 -25.86
N LEU A 425 3.92 -2.00 -25.92
CA LEU A 425 4.87 -1.44 -26.86
C LEU A 425 5.28 -2.50 -27.89
N ASP A 426 5.04 -2.21 -29.17
CA ASP A 426 5.58 -2.99 -30.28
C ASP A 426 7.00 -2.49 -30.62
N VAL A 427 8.03 -3.27 -30.25
CA VAL A 427 9.43 -2.92 -30.47
C VAL A 427 9.88 -3.11 -31.93
N ALA A 428 9.17 -3.91 -32.73
CA ALA A 428 9.54 -4.10 -34.15
C ALA A 428 9.39 -2.80 -34.97
N ARG A 429 8.58 -1.86 -34.48
CA ARG A 429 8.36 -0.54 -35.09
C ARG A 429 9.31 0.54 -34.59
N LYS A 430 10.29 0.21 -33.73
CA LYS A 430 11.22 1.18 -33.13
C LYS A 430 12.67 0.73 -33.25
N THR A 431 13.54 1.64 -33.68
CA THR A 431 14.98 1.39 -33.84
C THR A 431 15.76 1.50 -32.53
N ALA A 432 15.27 2.29 -31.57
CA ALA A 432 15.81 2.44 -30.23
C ALA A 432 14.69 2.78 -29.23
N THR A 433 14.78 2.24 -28.00
CA THR A 433 13.80 2.50 -26.94
C THR A 433 14.45 3.26 -25.79
N THR A 434 13.79 4.32 -25.35
CA THR A 434 14.20 5.11 -24.17
C THR A 434 13.09 5.06 -23.14
N ILE A 435 13.47 4.84 -21.89
CA ILE A 435 12.58 5.04 -20.75
C ILE A 435 12.72 6.49 -20.31
N LYS A 436 11.58 7.21 -20.25
CA LYS A 436 11.51 8.57 -19.73
C LYS A 436 10.80 8.56 -18.39
N VAL A 437 11.47 9.06 -17.35
CA VAL A 437 10.94 9.12 -15.99
C VAL A 437 11.07 10.55 -15.46
N ASN A 438 10.01 11.09 -14.86
CA ASN A 438 10.11 12.25 -13.98
C ASN A 438 10.06 11.75 -12.54
N LEU A 439 11.05 12.12 -11.73
CA LEU A 439 11.12 11.80 -10.31
C LEU A 439 10.98 13.08 -9.49
N GLU A 440 10.29 12.98 -8.36
CA GLU A 440 10.25 13.97 -7.28
C GLU A 440 10.42 13.24 -5.95
N TRP A 441 11.22 13.76 -5.03
CA TRP A 441 11.50 13.09 -3.75
C TRP A 441 11.65 14.05 -2.58
N THR A 442 11.65 13.52 -1.35
CA THR A 442 11.94 14.28 -0.11
C THR A 442 13.28 13.92 0.50
N PHE A 443 13.62 12.63 0.62
CA PHE A 443 14.96 12.19 1.01
C PHE A 443 15.87 12.02 -0.21
N PRO A 444 17.20 12.20 -0.08
CA PRO A 444 18.14 11.85 -1.14
C PRO A 444 17.88 10.44 -1.68
N LEU A 445 17.87 10.30 -3.00
CA LEU A 445 17.69 9.01 -3.64
C LEU A 445 18.94 8.12 -3.44
N ALA A 446 18.72 6.82 -3.26
CA ALA A 446 19.81 5.85 -3.22
C ALA A 446 20.05 5.29 -4.63
N PHE A 447 18.99 4.82 -5.28
CA PHE A 447 19.08 4.23 -6.62
C PHE A 447 17.72 4.18 -7.31
N ALA A 448 17.76 3.96 -8.62
CA ALA A 448 16.62 3.47 -9.40
C ALA A 448 16.98 2.16 -10.10
N GLU A 449 15.97 1.39 -10.48
CA GLU A 449 16.12 0.18 -11.28
C GLU A 449 15.15 0.16 -12.45
N VAL A 450 15.67 -0.23 -13.62
CA VAL A 450 14.85 -0.75 -14.71
C VAL A 450 14.84 -2.27 -14.59
N ILE A 451 13.65 -2.86 -14.54
CA ILE A 451 13.45 -4.30 -14.43
C ILE A 451 12.73 -4.77 -15.68
N SER A 452 13.21 -5.82 -16.33
CA SER A 452 12.57 -6.40 -17.51
C SER A 452 12.67 -7.92 -17.49
N GLY A 453 11.84 -8.60 -18.28
CA GLY A 453 11.88 -10.06 -18.39
C GLY A 453 11.68 -10.53 -19.82
N ASP A 454 12.09 -11.77 -20.08
CA ASP A 454 11.96 -12.47 -21.36
C ASP A 454 10.92 -13.62 -21.32
N GLY A 455 10.17 -13.73 -20.22
CA GLY A 455 9.28 -14.86 -19.95
C GLY A 455 9.94 -16.02 -19.19
N LYS A 456 11.25 -15.94 -18.89
CA LYS A 456 12.00 -16.97 -18.15
C LYS A 456 12.91 -16.38 -17.08
N GLN A 457 13.63 -15.32 -17.42
CA GLN A 457 14.61 -14.64 -16.58
C GLN A 457 14.19 -13.20 -16.33
N VAL A 458 14.60 -12.65 -15.18
CA VAL A 458 14.44 -11.24 -14.81
C VAL A 458 15.80 -10.56 -14.92
N PHE A 459 15.81 -9.38 -15.53
CA PHE A 459 16.99 -8.57 -15.79
C PHE A 459 16.82 -7.23 -15.09
N ARG A 460 17.87 -6.79 -14.39
CA ARG A 460 17.87 -5.55 -13.61
C ARG A 460 19.02 -4.65 -14.06
N GLN A 461 18.71 -3.41 -14.42
CA GLN A 461 19.68 -2.36 -14.66
C GLN A 461 19.55 -1.33 -13.53
N ARG A 462 20.57 -1.27 -12.68
CA ARG A 462 20.61 -0.34 -11.54
C ARG A 462 21.27 0.98 -11.95
N ILE A 463 20.69 2.07 -11.47
CA ILE A 463 21.13 3.44 -11.69
C ILE A 463 21.42 4.04 -10.32
N ALA A 464 22.69 4.39 -10.06
CA ALA A 464 23.05 5.08 -8.82
C ALA A 464 22.49 6.51 -8.85
N LEU A 465 21.87 6.92 -7.74
CA LEU A 465 21.32 8.28 -7.57
C LEU A 465 21.85 8.95 -6.30
N SER A 466 22.96 8.45 -5.77
CA SER A 466 23.63 8.93 -4.56
C SER A 466 24.18 10.36 -4.68
N ASP A 467 24.17 10.94 -5.88
CA ASP A 467 24.52 12.32 -6.15
C ASP A 467 23.37 13.31 -5.83
N THR A 468 22.16 12.80 -5.60
CA THR A 468 20.98 13.63 -5.31
C THR A 468 20.99 14.18 -3.89
N GLN A 469 20.37 15.35 -3.71
CA GLN A 469 20.12 15.96 -2.39
C GLN A 469 18.63 15.82 -2.01
N ALA A 470 18.27 16.13 -0.76
CA ALA A 470 16.88 16.14 -0.30
C ALA A 470 16.01 17.12 -1.12
N PHE A 471 14.71 16.86 -1.16
CA PHE A 471 13.70 17.75 -1.77
C PHE A 471 13.91 18.06 -3.26
N GLY A 472 14.34 17.08 -4.04
CA GLY A 472 14.70 17.25 -5.45
C GLY A 472 13.66 16.79 -6.46
N LYS A 473 13.93 17.13 -7.73
CA LYS A 473 13.27 16.58 -8.91
C LYS A 473 14.31 16.29 -9.99
N ARG A 474 14.09 15.27 -10.81
CA ARG A 474 15.00 14.94 -11.92
C ARG A 474 14.25 14.18 -13.02
N ASP A 475 14.52 14.57 -14.25
CA ASP A 475 14.15 13.80 -15.42
C ASP A 475 15.27 12.82 -15.75
N LEU A 476 14.90 11.57 -16.01
CA LEU A 476 15.80 10.50 -16.44
C LEU A 476 15.39 10.05 -17.84
N ASP A 477 16.36 10.07 -18.75
CA ASP A 477 16.27 9.47 -20.07
C ASP A 477 17.23 8.28 -20.13
N ILE A 478 16.69 7.08 -20.03
CA ILE A 478 17.46 5.83 -19.90
C ILE A 478 17.36 5.05 -21.19
N PRO A 479 18.43 4.95 -22.01
CA PRO A 479 18.46 4.06 -23.16
C PRO A 479 18.37 2.60 -22.69
N VAL A 480 17.50 1.82 -23.33
CA VAL A 480 17.30 0.39 -22.99
C VAL A 480 17.24 -0.47 -24.25
N ASP A 481 17.85 -1.64 -24.19
CA ASP A 481 17.65 -2.69 -25.18
C ASP A 481 16.57 -3.66 -24.68
N LEU A 482 15.43 -3.67 -25.40
CA LEU A 482 14.29 -4.52 -25.09
C LEU A 482 14.16 -5.71 -26.08
N LYS A 483 15.20 -6.00 -26.86
CA LYS A 483 15.21 -7.15 -27.74
C LYS A 483 15.03 -8.44 -26.93
N GLY A 484 14.07 -9.27 -27.36
CA GLY A 484 13.72 -10.51 -26.68
C GLY A 484 13.00 -10.33 -25.34
N ARG A 485 12.70 -9.09 -24.91
CA ARG A 485 11.90 -8.84 -23.70
C ARG A 485 10.40 -8.96 -23.99
N THR A 486 9.64 -9.33 -22.97
CA THR A 486 8.17 -9.44 -22.97
C THR A 486 7.52 -8.41 -22.06
N TRP A 487 8.27 -7.80 -21.14
CA TRP A 487 7.80 -6.73 -20.27
C TRP A 487 8.96 -5.91 -19.69
N VAL A 488 8.65 -4.71 -19.20
CA VAL A 488 9.58 -3.83 -18.48
C VAL A 488 8.83 -2.92 -17.49
N ARG A 489 9.43 -2.65 -16.33
CA ARG A 489 8.93 -1.70 -15.31
C ARG A 489 10.09 -0.93 -14.68
N PHE A 490 9.75 0.03 -13.82
CA PHE A 490 10.72 0.90 -13.16
C PHE A 490 10.40 1.03 -11.67
N GLU A 491 11.43 1.17 -10.84
CA GLU A 491 11.32 1.54 -9.43
C GLU A 491 12.44 2.50 -9.00
N ALA A 492 12.17 3.31 -7.97
CA ALA A 492 13.14 4.20 -7.37
C ALA A 492 13.01 4.17 -5.84
N TRP A 493 14.16 4.20 -5.16
CA TRP A 493 14.27 4.07 -3.72
C TRP A 493 15.22 5.11 -3.13
N ASP A 494 14.87 5.66 -1.98
CA ASP A 494 15.67 6.64 -1.26
C ASP A 494 16.53 6.02 -0.14
N ILE A 495 17.34 6.85 0.52
CA ILE A 495 18.23 6.41 1.60
C ILE A 495 17.50 5.92 2.86
N ALA A 496 16.20 6.19 2.99
CA ALA A 496 15.33 5.74 4.06
C ALA A 496 14.53 4.48 3.66
N ALA A 497 14.86 3.89 2.49
CA ALA A 497 14.16 2.77 1.87
C ALA A 497 12.69 3.05 1.51
N ASN A 498 12.30 4.32 1.46
CA ASN A 498 11.02 4.72 0.89
C ASN A 498 11.12 4.60 -0.63
N GLY A 499 10.01 4.31 -1.31
CA GLY A 499 10.10 4.06 -2.74
C GLY A 499 8.80 4.13 -3.49
N ALA A 500 8.96 4.08 -4.81
CA ALA A 500 7.86 3.99 -5.75
C ALA A 500 8.18 3.04 -6.90
N TYR A 501 7.17 2.38 -7.43
CA TYR A 501 7.29 1.46 -8.55
C TYR A 501 6.11 1.59 -9.52
N THR A 502 6.38 1.32 -10.80
CA THR A 502 5.39 1.37 -11.89
C THR A 502 4.84 -0.02 -12.19
N GLN A 503 3.65 -0.07 -12.82
CA GLN A 503 3.15 -1.33 -13.39
C GLN A 503 3.85 -1.63 -14.72
N PRO A 504 3.90 -2.90 -15.17
CA PRO A 504 4.68 -3.27 -16.34
C PRO A 504 4.13 -2.64 -17.62
N VAL A 505 5.03 -2.25 -18.51
CA VAL A 505 4.75 -2.09 -19.94
C VAL A 505 5.02 -3.43 -20.63
N TRP A 506 4.05 -3.93 -21.36
CA TRP A 506 4.14 -5.19 -22.10
C TRP A 506 4.86 -4.97 -23.42
N ILE A 507 5.72 -5.90 -23.83
CA ILE A 507 6.54 -5.80 -25.05
C ILE A 507 6.09 -6.86 -26.06
N THR A 508 5.88 -6.45 -27.31
CA THR A 508 5.56 -7.32 -28.45
C THR A 508 6.48 -7.01 -29.63
N GLY A 509 6.50 -7.88 -30.64
CA GLY A 509 7.34 -7.69 -31.84
C GLY A 509 8.82 -8.08 -31.65
N SER A 510 9.21 -8.49 -30.44
CA SER A 510 10.50 -9.08 -30.10
C SER A 510 10.53 -10.56 -30.51
N SER A 511 10.77 -10.87 -31.79
CA SER A 511 11.03 -12.28 -32.18
C SER A 511 12.29 -12.77 -31.45
N PRO A 512 12.26 -13.94 -30.78
CA PRO A 512 13.49 -14.57 -30.34
C PRO A 512 14.32 -14.86 -31.59
N GLY A 513 15.54 -14.32 -31.65
CA GLY A 513 16.45 -14.63 -32.74
C GLY A 513 16.53 -16.15 -32.90
N ALA A 514 16.31 -16.63 -34.12
CA ALA A 514 16.33 -18.04 -34.43
C ALA A 514 17.54 -18.70 -33.77
N ALA A 515 17.31 -19.74 -32.97
CA ALA A 515 18.38 -20.61 -32.53
C ALA A 515 19.14 -21.08 -33.77
N PRO A 516 20.49 -21.10 -33.78
CA PRO A 516 21.23 -21.61 -34.91
C PRO A 516 20.74 -23.03 -35.16
N ARG A 517 20.18 -23.27 -36.35
CA ARG A 517 19.86 -24.62 -36.81
C ARG A 517 21.16 -25.42 -36.69
N ARG A 518 21.22 -26.36 -35.75
CA ARG A 518 22.24 -27.40 -35.79
C ARG A 518 22.02 -28.12 -37.11
N SER A 519 22.98 -28.01 -38.02
CA SER A 519 23.06 -28.91 -39.16
C SER A 519 23.14 -30.31 -38.60
N ILE A 520 22.12 -31.12 -38.86
CA ILE A 520 22.26 -32.56 -38.82
C ILE A 520 23.19 -32.86 -39.99
N GLY A 521 24.46 -33.03 -39.69
CA GLY A 521 25.42 -33.60 -40.61
C GLY A 521 25.15 -35.09 -40.69
N ASP A 522 24.93 -35.55 -41.91
CA ASP A 522 24.70 -36.93 -42.28
C ASP A 522 25.81 -37.85 -41.74
N ALA A 523 25.38 -38.91 -41.06
CA ALA A 523 26.17 -40.11 -40.88
C ALA A 523 25.51 -41.22 -41.72
N PHE A 524 26.06 -41.42 -42.91
CA PHE A 524 26.20 -42.72 -43.57
C PHE A 524 27.54 -42.72 -44.30
#